data_AF-A0A7X7XA68-F1
#
_entry.id   AF-A0A7X7XA68-F1
#
_cell.length_a   1.000
_cell.length_b   1.000
_cell.length_c   1.000
_cell.angle_alpha   90.00
_cell.angle_beta   90.00
_cell.angle_gamma   90.00
#
_symmetry.space_group_name_H-M   'P 1'
#
loop_
_entity.id
_entity.type
_entity.pdbx_description
1 polymer ?
#
loop_
_entity_poly.entity_id
_entity_poly.type
_entity_poly.pdbx_seq_one_letter_code
_entity_poly.pdbx_strand_id
1 'polypeptide(L)'
;MPYDIYVPIKRSFLAEGPSRNNKPKERDRADEALKNACQLFEGFLLAEICKSQLAVARALGPNPKGPFHQLEEIALDVVCEQVSSRGGVGFWKFLYEEIATDYDGRTEK
;
A
#
# COMPACT_ATOMS: atom_id res chain seq x y z
N MET A 1 10.88 5.14 20.92
CA MET A 1 11.54 4.21 19.98
C MET A 1 10.90 4.41 18.63
N PRO A 2 11.56 5.01 17.63
CA PRO A 2 11.01 5.07 16.27
C PRO A 2 11.26 3.71 15.61
N TYR A 3 10.20 3.03 15.21
CA TYR A 3 10.31 1.80 14.43
C TYR A 3 10.47 2.19 12.96
N ASP A 4 11.71 2.09 12.46
CA ASP A 4 12.02 2.13 11.04
C ASP A 4 11.45 0.88 10.36
N ILE A 5 10.21 0.96 9.87
CA ILE A 5 9.70 0.00 8.87
C ILE A 5 10.15 0.52 7.50
N TYR A 6 11.47 0.51 7.28
CA TYR A 6 12.04 0.76 5.96
C TYR A 6 12.20 -0.59 5.26
N VAL A 7 11.20 -0.99 4.49
CA VAL A 7 11.40 -2.07 3.51
C VAL A 7 11.96 -1.40 2.25
N PRO A 8 13.24 -1.60 1.90
CA PRO A 8 13.80 -0.93 0.74
C PRO A 8 13.14 -1.48 -0.52
N ILE A 9 12.27 -0.68 -1.15
CA ILE A 9 11.86 -0.90 -2.53
C ILE A 9 13.14 -0.76 -3.35
N LYS A 10 13.67 -1.90 -3.83
CA LYS A 10 14.89 -1.90 -4.63
C LYS A 10 14.63 -1.01 -5.85
N ARG A 11 15.39 0.08 -5.98
CA ARG A 11 15.30 1.06 -7.07
C ARG A 11 15.46 0.43 -8.46
N SER A 12 16.09 -0.74 -8.53
CA SER A 12 16.19 -1.57 -9.74
C SER A 12 14.85 -2.13 -10.24
N PHE A 13 13.79 -2.11 -9.42
CA PHE A 13 12.46 -2.61 -9.79
C PHE A 13 11.67 -1.62 -10.68
N LEU A 14 11.96 -0.31 -10.60
CA LEU A 14 11.27 0.72 -11.39
C LEU A 14 11.93 0.99 -12.76
N ALA A 15 13.07 0.34 -13.06
CA ALA A 15 13.92 0.69 -14.20
C ALA A 15 13.77 -0.22 -15.42
N GLU A 16 13.06 -1.35 -15.32
CA GLU A 16 12.86 -2.25 -16.46
C GLU A 16 11.37 -2.40 -16.75
N GLY A 17 10.87 -1.57 -17.67
CA GLY A 17 9.60 -1.83 -18.31
C GLY A 17 9.68 -3.14 -19.11
N PRO A 18 8.61 -3.96 -19.13
CA PRO A 18 8.64 -5.25 -19.82
C PRO A 18 8.92 -5.05 -21.32
N SER A 19 10.06 -5.58 -21.78
CA SER A 19 10.45 -5.57 -23.19
C SER A 19 9.47 -6.43 -24.01
N ARG A 20 9.07 -5.94 -25.19
CA ARG A 20 8.14 -6.60 -26.13
C ARG A 20 8.51 -8.03 -26.54
N ASN A 21 9.73 -8.49 -26.25
CA ASN A 21 10.24 -9.82 -26.59
C ASN A 21 10.23 -10.82 -25.42
N ASN A 22 9.61 -10.46 -24.29
CA ASN A 22 9.60 -11.32 -23.12
C ASN A 22 8.71 -12.56 -23.35
N LYS A 23 9.25 -13.74 -23.02
CA LYS A 23 8.51 -15.01 -23.12
C LYS A 23 7.23 -14.91 -22.26
N PRO A 24 6.14 -15.63 -22.57
CA PRO A 24 4.87 -15.54 -21.81
C PRO A 24 5.05 -15.58 -20.29
N LYS A 25 5.94 -16.44 -19.81
CA LYS A 25 6.29 -16.58 -18.38
C LYS A 25 6.87 -15.34 -17.70
N GLU A 26 7.45 -14.43 -18.45
CA GLU A 26 8.09 -13.22 -17.95
C GLU A 26 7.11 -12.05 -17.90
N ARG A 27 6.12 -12.03 -18.80
CA ARG A 27 4.94 -11.14 -18.71
C ARG A 27 4.09 -11.48 -17.49
N ASP A 28 3.78 -12.76 -17.28
CA ASP A 28 2.99 -13.22 -16.12
C ASP A 28 3.66 -12.83 -14.78
N ARG A 29 5.00 -12.84 -14.74
CA ARG A 29 5.77 -12.43 -13.55
C ARG A 29 5.73 -10.92 -13.33
N ALA A 30 5.81 -10.13 -14.40
CA ALA A 30 5.73 -8.68 -14.31
C ALA A 30 4.33 -8.24 -13.84
N ASP A 31 3.27 -8.88 -14.33
CA ASP A 31 1.89 -8.60 -13.96
C ASP A 31 1.63 -8.94 -12.47
N GLU A 32 2.09 -10.10 -12.00
CA GLU A 32 2.00 -10.46 -10.58
C GLU A 32 2.85 -9.52 -9.69
N ALA A 33 4.00 -9.05 -10.19
CA ALA A 33 4.82 -8.11 -9.45
C ALA A 33 4.17 -6.72 -9.35
N LEU A 34 3.54 -6.24 -10.42
CA LEU A 34 2.79 -4.98 -10.44
C LEU A 34 1.58 -5.05 -9.51
N LYS A 35 0.83 -6.16 -9.54
CA LYS A 35 -0.28 -6.43 -8.63
C LYS A 35 0.15 -6.40 -7.17
N ASN A 36 1.22 -7.10 -6.83
CA ASN A 36 1.78 -7.09 -5.48
C ASN A 36 2.21 -5.67 -5.04
N ALA A 37 2.83 -4.90 -5.94
CA ALA A 37 3.22 -3.52 -5.65
C ALA A 37 2.00 -2.62 -5.37
N CYS A 38 0.91 -2.77 -6.15
CA CYS A 38 -0.32 -2.01 -5.94
C CYS A 38 -0.99 -2.37 -4.60
N GLN A 39 -1.01 -3.65 -4.24
CA GLN A 39 -1.53 -4.12 -2.94
C GLN A 39 -0.73 -3.57 -1.76
N LEU A 40 0.60 -3.62 -1.84
CA LEU A 40 1.48 -3.07 -0.82
C LEU A 40 1.32 -1.56 -0.68
N PHE A 41 1.17 -0.85 -1.80
CA PHE A 41 0.91 0.59 -1.82
C PHE A 41 -0.39 0.94 -1.10
N GLU A 42 -1.50 0.26 -1.40
CA GLU A 42 -2.79 0.50 -0.74
C GLU A 42 -2.70 0.23 0.76
N GLY A 43 -2.08 -0.89 1.16
CA GLY A 43 -1.89 -1.22 2.57
C GLY A 43 -1.12 -0.12 3.32
N PHE A 44 -0.01 0.35 2.76
CA PHE A 44 0.78 1.42 3.35
C PHE A 44 0.02 2.76 3.43
N LEU A 45 -0.68 3.13 2.36
CA LEU A 45 -1.48 4.34 2.30
C LEU A 45 -2.57 4.36 3.38
N LEU A 46 -3.29 3.25 3.56
CA LEU A 46 -4.33 3.13 4.58
C LEU A 46 -3.76 3.22 5.99
N ALA A 47 -2.62 2.59 6.26
CA ALA A 47 -1.95 2.68 7.54
C ALA A 47 -1.58 4.13 7.90
N GLU A 48 -1.02 4.90 6.96
CA GLU A 48 -0.66 6.29 7.19
C GLU A 48 -1.88 7.21 7.36
N ILE A 49 -2.96 6.99 6.59
CA ILE A 49 -4.23 7.73 6.77
C ILE A 49 -4.79 7.48 8.17
N CYS A 50 -4.84 6.22 8.62
CA CYS A 50 -5.35 5.89 9.96
C CYS A 50 -4.53 6.56 11.07
N LYS A 51 -3.20 6.52 10.99
CA LYS A 51 -2.32 7.20 11.96
C LYS A 51 -2.55 8.71 11.98
N SER A 52 -2.64 9.33 10.79
CA SER A 52 -2.85 10.78 10.65
C SER A 52 -4.21 11.21 11.22
N GLN A 53 -5.29 10.51 10.86
CA GLN A 53 -6.63 10.81 11.38
C GLN A 53 -6.70 10.66 12.90
N LEU A 54 -6.00 9.67 13.46
CA LEU A 54 -5.97 9.47 14.90
C LEU A 54 -5.15 10.56 15.62
N ALA A 55 -4.05 11.03 15.02
CA ALA A 55 -3.30 12.17 15.53
C ALA A 55 -4.14 13.45 15.52
N VAL A 56 -4.90 13.70 14.46
CA VAL A 56 -5.83 14.84 14.36
C VAL A 56 -6.95 14.73 15.38
N ALA A 57 -7.56 13.55 15.53
CA ALA A 57 -8.62 13.31 16.52
C ALA A 57 -8.13 13.58 17.95
N ARG A 58 -6.88 13.23 18.27
CA ARG A 58 -6.26 13.55 19.58
C ARG A 58 -5.99 15.04 19.77
N ALA A 59 -5.70 15.79 18.70
CA ALA A 59 -5.42 17.22 18.77
C ALA A 59 -6.68 18.09 18.95
N LEU A 60 -7.86 17.58 18.58
CA LEU A 60 -9.12 18.34 18.54
C LEU A 60 -9.87 18.48 19.88
N GLY A 61 -9.42 17.89 20.98
CA GLY A 61 -10.11 18.08 22.27
C GLY A 61 -9.36 17.57 23.49
N PRO A 62 -9.75 18.04 24.70
CA PRO A 62 -9.24 17.48 25.95
C PRO A 62 -9.80 16.08 26.06
N ASN A 63 -9.04 15.07 25.63
CA ASN A 63 -9.45 13.69 25.74
C ASN A 63 -9.03 13.21 27.14
N PRO A 64 -9.92 13.19 28.17
CA PRO A 64 -9.60 12.40 29.34
C PRO A 64 -9.42 10.99 28.80
N LYS A 65 -8.22 10.41 28.90
CA LYS A 65 -7.95 9.04 28.47
C LYS A 65 -9.11 8.20 28.94
N GLY A 66 -9.99 7.83 28.00
CA GLY A 66 -11.18 7.08 28.33
C GLY A 66 -10.74 5.81 29.05
N PRO A 67 -11.60 5.17 29.84
CA PRO A 67 -11.24 3.96 30.58
C PRO A 67 -10.62 2.86 29.71
N PHE A 68 -10.80 2.93 28.38
CA PHE A 68 -10.29 1.98 27.39
C PHE A 68 -9.30 2.55 26.37
N HIS A 69 -8.70 3.73 26.62
CA HIS A 69 -7.82 4.39 25.65
C HIS A 69 -6.67 3.50 25.13
N GLN A 70 -6.03 2.72 26.00
CA GLN A 70 -4.98 1.79 25.60
C GLN A 70 -5.52 0.65 24.72
N LEU A 71 -6.75 0.20 24.96
CA LEU A 71 -7.38 -0.84 24.16
C LEU A 71 -7.74 -0.31 22.77
N GLU A 72 -8.18 0.95 22.66
CA GLU A 72 -8.43 1.63 21.38
C GLU A 72 -7.15 1.74 20.55
N GLU A 73 -6.02 2.10 21.18
CA GLU A 73 -4.72 2.15 20.51
C GLU A 73 -4.31 0.78 19.96
N ILE A 74 -4.39 -0.26 20.79
CA ILE A 74 -4.08 -1.63 20.38
C ILE A 74 -5.03 -2.12 19.28
N ALA A 75 -6.34 -1.85 19.40
CA ALA A 75 -7.32 -2.24 18.40
C ALA A 75 -7.04 -1.55 17.05
N LEU A 76 -6.67 -0.28 17.07
CA LEU A 76 -6.32 0.45 15.86
C LEU A 76 -5.06 -0.10 15.20
N ASP A 77 -4.01 -0.37 15.99
CA ASP A 77 -2.77 -0.95 15.48
C ASP A 77 -3.02 -2.32 14.82
N VAL A 78 -3.84 -3.17 15.46
CA VAL A 78 -4.23 -4.49 14.93
C VAL A 78 -5.05 -4.34 13.65
N VAL A 79 -5.99 -3.39 13.58
CA VAL A 79 -6.78 -3.14 12.36
C VAL A 79 -5.88 -2.64 11.23
N CYS A 80 -4.96 -1.71 11.51
CA CYS A 80 -4.02 -1.20 10.52
C CYS A 80 -3.10 -2.31 10.00
N GLU A 81 -2.61 -3.18 10.88
CA GLU A 81 -1.78 -4.33 10.50
C GLU A 81 -2.56 -5.36 9.68
N GLN A 82 -3.82 -5.65 10.05
CA GLN A 82 -4.69 -6.56 9.29
C GLN A 82 -5.03 -6.02 7.90
N VAL A 83 -5.33 -4.71 7.79
CA VAL A 83 -5.60 -4.06 6.50
C VAL A 83 -4.36 -4.04 5.63
N SER A 84 -3.18 -3.76 6.21
CA SER A 84 -1.91 -3.74 5.49
C SER A 84 -1.51 -5.14 5.02
N SER A 85 -1.63 -6.16 5.88
CA SER A 85 -1.26 -7.55 5.57
C SER A 85 -2.19 -8.23 4.56
N ARG A 86 -3.45 -7.80 4.47
CA ARG A 86 -4.39 -8.26 3.44
C ARG A 86 -4.22 -7.57 2.08
N GLY A 87 -3.31 -6.59 1.98
CA GLY A 87 -3.07 -5.84 0.76
C GLY A 87 -4.14 -4.78 0.46
N GLY A 88 -4.79 -4.24 1.50
CA GLY A 88 -5.80 -3.18 1.38
C GLY A 88 -7.25 -3.67 1.33
N VAL A 89 -8.18 -2.77 0.98
CA VAL A 89 -9.63 -3.03 0.86
C VAL A 89 -10.09 -3.26 -0.58
N GLY A 90 -9.16 -3.20 -1.54
CA GLY A 90 -9.41 -3.52 -2.95
C GLY A 90 -9.26 -2.35 -3.92
N PHE A 91 -8.87 -1.16 -3.46
CA PHE A 91 -8.54 -0.03 -4.34
C PHE A 91 -7.34 -0.31 -5.24
N TRP A 92 -6.43 -1.19 -4.81
CA TRP A 92 -5.28 -1.62 -5.61
C TRP A 92 -5.67 -2.16 -6.98
N LYS A 93 -6.88 -2.71 -7.13
CA LYS A 93 -7.38 -3.23 -8.42
C LYS A 93 -7.59 -2.11 -9.43
N PHE A 94 -8.20 -1.02 -9.01
CA PHE A 94 -8.39 0.16 -9.85
C PHE A 94 -7.04 0.77 -10.25
N LEU A 95 -6.12 0.84 -9.28
CA LEU A 95 -4.77 1.35 -9.50
C LEU A 95 -3.97 0.46 -10.47
N TYR A 96 -4.12 -0.86 -10.34
CA TYR A 96 -3.55 -1.84 -11.25
C TYR A 96 -4.13 -1.70 -12.66
N GLU A 97 -5.46 -1.61 -12.80
CA GLU A 97 -6.14 -1.47 -14.09
C GLU A 97 -5.70 -0.21 -14.84
N GLU A 98 -5.60 0.92 -14.13
CA GLU A 98 -5.13 2.18 -14.71
C GLU A 98 -3.68 2.06 -15.20
N ILE A 99 -2.76 1.55 -14.36
CA ILE A 99 -1.35 1.41 -14.71
C ILE A 99 -1.16 0.39 -15.83
N ALA A 100 -1.85 -0.75 -15.78
CA ALA A 100 -1.78 -1.77 -16.81
C ALA A 100 -2.26 -1.23 -18.17
N THR A 101 -3.34 -0.44 -18.17
CA THR A 101 -3.88 0.21 -19.37
C THR A 101 -2.90 1.23 -19.94
N ASP A 102 -2.28 2.06 -19.09
CA ASP A 102 -1.26 3.03 -19.47
C ASP A 102 0.00 2.37 -20.05
N TYR A 103 0.39 1.20 -19.51
CA TYR A 103 1.53 0.43 -20.01
C TYR A 103 1.25 -0.20 -21.37
N ASP A 104 0.02 -0.64 -21.63
CA ASP A 104 -0.37 -1.22 -22.92
C ASP A 104 -0.47 -0.11 -24.01
N GLY A 105 -1.08 1.03 -23.65
CA GLY A 105 -1.27 2.19 -24.54
C GLY A 105 0.02 2.95 -24.90
N ARG A 106 1.08 2.88 -24.07
CA ARG A 106 2.38 3.52 -24.37
C ARG A 106 3.14 2.85 -25.52
N THR A 107 2.66 1.72 -26.02
CA THR A 107 3.32 0.96 -27.08
C THR A 107 2.76 1.22 -28.49
N GLU A 108 1.72 2.03 -28.63
CA GLU A 108 1.04 2.29 -29.91
C GLU A 108 1.48 3.57 -30.66
N LYS A 109 2.65 4.13 -30.34
CA LYS A 109 3.26 5.25 -31.08
C LYS A 109 4.67 4.96 -31.54
#